data_AF-A0A6B9XJD0-F1
#
_entry.id   AF-A0A6B9XJD0-F1
#
_cell.length_a   1.000
_cell.length_b   1.000
_cell.length_c   1.000
_cell.angle_alpha   90.00
_cell.angle_beta   90.00
_cell.angle_gamma   90.00
#
_symmetry.space_group_name_H-M   'P 1'
#
loop_
_entity.id
_entity.type
_entity.pdbx_description
1 polymer ?
#
loop_
_entity_poly.entity_id
_entity_poly.type
_entity_poly.pdbx_seq_one_letter_code
_entity_poly.pdbx_strand_id
1 'polypeptide(L)'
;MNASQVTAARTVPGFSLQKVQLILLVVLLGCIMMGQCSARFSFNECPGIFGNRDAYDKVEQVCDDCYNLFRDEELSGKCRANCFLNNYFFVCLFAMERESELKDFSRRLSILNAGRW
;
A
#
# COMPACT_ATOMS: atom_id res chain seq x y z
N MET A 1 18.94 15.72 -32.22
CA MET A 1 18.52 14.96 -31.02
C MET A 1 17.91 15.95 -30.05
N ASN A 2 16.67 15.69 -29.63
CA ASN A 2 15.72 16.62 -29.03
C ASN A 2 15.70 16.43 -27.50
N ALA A 3 15.60 17.51 -26.72
CA ALA A 3 15.24 17.43 -25.31
C ALA A 3 14.35 18.64 -24.97
N SER A 4 13.05 18.35 -24.94
CA SER A 4 11.99 19.25 -24.51
C SER A 4 11.99 19.44 -22.99
N GLN A 5 11.30 20.52 -22.57
CA GLN A 5 10.72 20.79 -21.23
C GLN A 5 11.65 21.60 -20.30
N VAL A 6 11.25 22.70 -19.68
CA VAL A 6 10.12 22.85 -18.77
C VAL A 6 9.67 24.32 -18.73
N THR A 7 8.34 24.52 -18.87
CA THR A 7 7.50 25.70 -18.55
C THR A 7 8.16 27.07 -18.36
N ALA A 8 7.90 27.95 -19.34
CA ALA A 8 7.98 29.39 -19.18
C ALA A 8 7.24 29.84 -17.90
N ALA A 9 8.00 30.31 -16.92
CA ALA A 9 7.46 31.05 -15.79
C ALA A 9 6.81 32.32 -16.37
N ARG A 10 5.47 32.30 -16.48
CA ARG A 10 4.69 33.48 -16.86
C ARG A 10 4.99 34.56 -15.82
N THR A 11 5.76 35.57 -16.22
CA THR A 11 5.85 36.86 -15.55
C THR A 11 4.44 37.44 -15.44
N VAL A 12 3.86 37.39 -14.23
CA VAL A 12 2.55 38.01 -13.96
C VAL A 12 2.78 39.51 -13.82
N PRO A 13 2.18 40.36 -14.67
CA PRO A 13 2.34 41.80 -14.60
C PRO A 13 1.48 42.38 -13.46
N GLY A 14 2.06 43.23 -12.62
CA GLY A 14 1.35 44.27 -11.85
C GLY A 14 0.19 43.84 -10.94
N PHE A 15 0.42 42.94 -9.98
CA PHE A 15 -0.57 42.67 -8.93
C PHE A 15 -0.09 43.24 -7.58
N SER A 16 -0.89 44.16 -7.02
CA SER A 16 -0.69 44.80 -5.71
C SER A 16 -0.27 43.79 -4.63
N LEU A 17 0.72 44.15 -3.80
CA LEU A 17 1.31 43.32 -2.73
C LEU A 17 0.24 42.62 -1.88
N GLN A 18 -0.87 43.32 -1.60
CA GLN A 18 -1.99 42.81 -0.80
C GLN A 18 -2.70 41.62 -1.47
N LYS A 19 -2.81 41.63 -2.81
CA LYS A 19 -3.44 40.53 -3.58
C LYS A 19 -2.50 39.34 -3.69
N VAL A 20 -1.19 39.58 -3.85
CA VAL A 20 -0.17 38.52 -3.89
C VAL A 20 -0.13 37.79 -2.56
N GLN A 21 -0.18 38.53 -1.45
CA GLN A 21 -0.19 37.95 -0.10
C GLN A 21 -1.46 37.12 0.16
N LEU A 22 -2.63 37.57 -0.34
CA LEU A 22 -3.88 36.83 -0.23
C LEU A 22 -3.84 35.52 -1.04
N ILE A 23 -3.31 35.57 -2.27
CA ILE A 23 -3.15 34.38 -3.12
C ILE A 23 -2.20 33.38 -2.45
N LEU A 24 -1.08 33.85 -1.89
CA LEU A 24 -0.13 32.99 -1.17
C LEU A 24 -0.79 32.29 0.01
N LEU A 25 -1.59 33.01 0.81
CA LEU A 25 -2.35 32.43 1.93
C LEU A 25 -3.36 31.38 1.48
N VAL A 26 -4.10 31.65 0.40
CA VAL A 26 -5.08 30.70 -0.15
C VAL A 26 -4.39 29.45 -0.70
N VAL A 27 -3.24 29.60 -1.37
CA VAL A 27 -2.44 28.47 -1.85
C VAL A 27 -1.90 27.65 -0.68
N LEU A 28 -1.35 28.28 0.35
CA LEU A 28 -0.88 27.59 1.55
C LEU A 28 -2.00 26.82 2.25
N LEU A 29 -3.17 27.44 2.45
CA LEU A 29 -4.34 26.80 3.04
C LEU A 29 -4.85 25.64 2.16
N GLY A 30 -4.84 25.80 0.83
CA GLY A 30 -5.20 24.75 -0.12
C GLY A 30 -4.24 23.56 -0.08
N CYS A 31 -2.93 23.80 0.00
CA CYS A 31 -1.91 22.76 0.14
C CYS A 31 -2.06 21.97 1.45
N ILE A 32 -2.44 22.63 2.56
CA ILE A 32 -2.72 21.95 3.83
C ILE A 32 -3.91 20.99 3.69
N MET A 33 -4.96 21.39 2.95
CA MET A 33 -6.13 20.52 2.69
C MET A 33 -5.80 19.38 1.72
N MET A 34 -4.90 19.60 0.76
CA MET A 34 -4.44 18.59 -0.20
C MET A 34 -3.53 17.52 0.43
N GLY A 35 -3.00 17.77 1.64
CA GLY A 35 -2.18 16.82 2.40
C GLY A 35 -2.91 15.57 2.89
N GLN A 36 -4.24 15.48 2.73
CA GLN A 36 -5.02 14.28 3.07
C GLN A 36 -5.21 13.32 1.88
N CYS A 37 -4.84 13.71 0.65
CA CYS A 37 -4.71 12.77 -0.46
C CYS A 37 -3.30 12.16 -0.45
N SER A 38 -2.86 11.62 0.68
CA SER A 38 -1.90 10.53 0.61
C SER A 38 -2.64 9.38 -0.08
N ALA A 39 -2.46 9.22 -1.39
CA ALA A 39 -2.42 7.87 -1.91
C ALA A 39 -1.30 7.20 -1.10
N ARG A 40 -1.69 6.53 0.00
CA ARG A 40 -0.78 5.67 0.74
C ARG A 40 -0.46 4.56 -0.24
N PHE A 41 0.59 4.77 -1.03
CA PHE A 41 1.33 3.69 -1.64
C PHE A 41 2.07 3.06 -0.47
N SER A 42 1.42 2.15 0.25
CA SER A 42 2.13 1.37 1.24
C SER A 42 3.05 0.49 0.43
N PHE A 43 4.36 0.65 0.59
CA PHE A 43 5.38 -0.22 0.01
C PHE A 43 5.26 -1.69 0.48
N ASN A 44 4.27 -1.99 1.31
CA ASN A 44 3.88 -3.32 1.78
C ASN A 44 2.66 -3.90 1.04
N GLU A 45 2.02 -3.15 0.13
CA GLU A 45 0.94 -3.71 -0.68
C GLU A 45 1.53 -4.74 -1.66
N CYS A 46 0.99 -5.96 -1.62
CA CYS A 46 1.24 -6.97 -2.64
C CYS A 46 0.95 -6.40 -4.04
N PRO A 47 1.85 -6.57 -5.02
CA PRO A 47 1.67 -6.00 -6.36
C PRO A 47 0.37 -6.48 -7.03
N GLY A 48 -0.05 -7.72 -6.78
CA GLY A 48 -1.26 -8.33 -7.31
C GLY A 48 -2.54 -8.10 -6.50
N ILE A 49 -2.57 -7.22 -5.49
CA ILE A 49 -3.82 -6.94 -4.74
C ILE A 49 -4.89 -6.32 -5.64
N PHE A 50 -4.48 -5.42 -6.56
CA PHE A 50 -5.40 -4.72 -7.45
C PHE A 50 -5.94 -5.68 -8.52
N GLY A 51 -7.10 -6.29 -8.25
CA GLY A 51 -7.76 -7.28 -9.11
C GLY A 51 -8.06 -8.61 -8.42
N ASN A 52 -7.39 -8.88 -7.28
CA ASN A 52 -7.50 -10.14 -6.55
C ASN A 52 -7.66 -9.90 -5.03
N ARG A 53 -8.55 -8.98 -4.66
CA ARG A 53 -8.88 -8.71 -3.25
C ARG A 53 -9.39 -9.95 -2.52
N ASP A 54 -10.23 -10.75 -3.16
CA ASP A 54 -10.72 -12.00 -2.57
C ASP A 54 -9.59 -12.99 -2.25
N ALA A 55 -8.51 -12.97 -3.04
CA ALA A 55 -7.33 -13.77 -2.76
C ALA A 55 -6.62 -13.24 -1.52
N TYR A 56 -6.39 -11.92 -1.44
CA TYR A 56 -5.76 -11.24 -0.32
C TYR A 56 -6.50 -11.49 1.00
N ASP A 57 -7.82 -11.26 1.03
CA ASP A 57 -8.65 -11.41 2.23
C ASP A 57 -8.57 -12.83 2.80
N LYS A 58 -8.49 -13.84 1.92
CA LYS A 58 -8.34 -15.24 2.34
C LYS A 58 -7.00 -15.53 3.00
N VAL A 59 -5.92 -14.91 2.53
CA VAL A 59 -4.59 -15.09 3.14
C VAL A 59 -4.47 -14.29 4.43
N GLU A 60 -5.05 -13.09 4.47
CA GLU A 60 -5.11 -12.24 5.66
C GLU A 60 -5.89 -12.92 6.79
N GLN A 61 -7.01 -13.56 6.48
CA GLN A 61 -7.80 -14.33 7.44
C GLN A 61 -6.97 -15.41 8.15
N VAL A 62 -6.04 -16.08 7.46
CA VAL A 62 -5.15 -17.07 8.11
C VAL A 62 -4.26 -16.41 9.15
N CYS A 63 -3.71 -15.22 8.84
CA CYS A 63 -2.91 -14.47 9.80
C CYS A 63 -3.73 -14.02 11.01
N ASP A 64 -4.99 -13.63 10.81
CA ASP A 64 -5.89 -13.22 11.90
C ASP A 64 -6.31 -14.39 12.78
N ASP A 65 -6.66 -15.53 12.18
CA ASP A 65 -6.97 -16.74 12.91
C ASP A 65 -5.76 -17.22 13.72
N CYS A 66 -4.56 -17.15 13.13
CA CYS A 66 -3.30 -17.48 13.79
C CYS A 66 -2.97 -16.52 14.95
N TYR A 67 -3.20 -15.22 14.75
CA TYR A 67 -3.08 -14.22 15.81
C TYR A 67 -4.00 -14.55 16.98
N ASN A 68 -5.25 -14.94 16.70
CA ASN A 68 -6.20 -15.32 17.75
C ASN A 68 -5.77 -16.57 18.52
N LEU A 69 -5.05 -17.50 17.87
CA LEU A 69 -4.51 -18.70 18.48
C LEU A 69 -3.33 -18.40 19.41
N PHE A 70 -2.33 -17.66 18.94
CA PHE A 70 -1.09 -17.39 19.68
C PHE A 70 -1.17 -16.16 20.59
N ARG A 71 -2.12 -15.24 20.35
CA ARG A 71 -2.28 -13.94 21.02
C ARG A 71 -1.02 -13.07 20.99
N ASP A 72 -0.28 -13.12 19.88
CA ASP A 72 0.97 -12.39 19.67
C ASP A 72 0.83 -11.37 18.54
N GLU A 73 0.81 -10.08 18.88
CA GLU A 73 0.64 -8.98 17.91
C GLU A 73 1.79 -8.90 16.90
N GLU A 74 3.01 -9.28 17.31
CA GLU A 74 4.18 -9.25 16.41
C GLU A 74 4.04 -10.32 15.31
N LEU A 75 3.40 -11.44 15.63
CA LEU A 75 3.13 -12.52 14.68
C LEU A 75 2.20 -12.06 13.55
N SER A 76 1.16 -11.27 13.85
CA SER A 76 0.23 -10.75 12.84
C SER A 76 0.97 -9.87 11.81
N GLY A 77 1.81 -8.96 12.29
CA GLY A 77 2.64 -8.12 11.42
C GLY A 77 3.64 -8.92 10.59
N LYS A 78 4.32 -9.89 11.21
CA LYS A 78 5.28 -10.78 10.53
C LYS A 78 4.61 -11.69 9.51
N CYS A 79 3.39 -12.16 9.77
CA CYS A 79 2.63 -13.01 8.86
C CYS A 79 2.26 -12.28 7.57
N ARG A 80 1.85 -11.01 7.66
CA ARG A 80 1.49 -10.17 6.50
C ARG A 80 2.70 -9.63 5.74
N ALA A 81 3.90 -9.68 6.35
CA ALA A 81 5.13 -9.15 5.76
C ALA A 81 5.49 -9.84 4.44
N ASN A 82 6.15 -9.09 3.54
CA ASN A 82 6.58 -9.58 2.23
C ASN A 82 5.43 -10.24 1.42
N CYS A 83 4.21 -9.73 1.54
CA CYS A 83 3.03 -10.31 0.88
C CYS A 83 2.85 -11.80 1.21
N PHE A 84 2.89 -12.12 2.51
CA PHE A 84 2.73 -13.48 3.05
C PHE A 84 3.81 -14.48 2.60
N LEU A 85 4.87 -14.02 1.92
CA LEU A 85 5.96 -14.84 1.40
C LEU A 85 7.07 -14.97 2.45
N ASN A 86 6.70 -15.54 3.60
CA ASN A 86 7.56 -15.71 4.77
C ASN A 86 7.24 -17.04 5.48
N ASN A 87 8.12 -17.48 6.37
CA ASN A 87 7.90 -18.73 7.10
C ASN A 87 6.76 -18.64 8.14
N TYR A 88 6.43 -17.45 8.64
CA TYR A 88 5.37 -17.27 9.64
C TYR A 88 4.01 -17.64 9.08
N PHE A 89 3.73 -17.30 7.82
CA PHE A 89 2.49 -17.71 7.15
C PHE A 89 2.34 -19.24 7.10
N PHE A 90 3.40 -19.97 6.72
CA PHE A 90 3.34 -21.43 6.67
C PHE A 90 3.16 -22.04 8.05
N VAL A 91 3.91 -21.57 9.06
CA VAL A 91 3.75 -22.01 10.45
C VAL A 91 2.31 -21.78 10.93
N CYS A 92 1.72 -20.63 10.64
CA CYS A 92 0.33 -20.35 10.94
C CYS A 92 -0.64 -21.31 10.24
N LEU A 93 -0.40 -21.62 8.97
CA LEU A 93 -1.24 -22.56 8.23
C LEU A 93 -1.19 -23.98 8.81
N PHE A 94 -0.01 -24.43 9.24
CA PHE A 94 0.16 -25.72 9.93
C PHE A 94 -0.46 -25.70 11.32
N ALA A 95 -0.30 -24.62 12.10
CA ALA A 95 -0.87 -24.50 13.43
C ALA A 95 -2.41 -24.50 13.42
N MET A 96 -3.02 -24.05 12.32
CA MET A 96 -4.47 -24.06 12.10
C MET A 96 -4.97 -25.37 11.45
N GLU A 97 -4.13 -26.39 11.32
CA GLU A 97 -4.44 -27.68 10.68
C GLU A 97 -4.97 -27.55 9.23
N ARG A 98 -4.58 -26.48 8.52
CA ARG A 98 -4.98 -26.20 7.12
C ARG A 98 -3.89 -26.51 6.08
N GLU A 99 -2.96 -27.38 6.44
CA GLU A 99 -1.88 -27.85 5.56
C GLU A 99 -2.37 -28.53 4.27
N SER A 100 -3.54 -29.16 4.31
CA SER A 100 -4.17 -29.78 3.14
C SER A 100 -4.52 -28.76 2.05
N GLU A 101 -4.79 -27.51 2.44
CA GLU A 101 -5.12 -26.38 1.56
C GLU A 101 -3.87 -25.63 1.08
N LEU A 102 -2.66 -26.09 1.44
CA LEU A 102 -1.40 -25.41 1.09
C LEU A 102 -1.26 -25.14 -0.40
N LYS A 103 -1.73 -26.05 -1.26
CA LYS A 103 -1.70 -25.86 -2.72
C LYS A 103 -2.58 -24.69 -3.17
N ASP A 104 -3.75 -24.54 -2.57
CA ASP A 104 -4.69 -23.47 -2.90
C ASP A 104 -4.19 -22.12 -2.40
N PHE A 105 -3.62 -22.08 -1.19
CA PHE A 105 -2.97 -20.87 -0.69
C PHE A 105 -1.74 -20.50 -1.51
N SER A 106 -0.90 -21.47 -1.90
CA SER A 106 0.25 -21.24 -2.78
C SER A 106 -0.15 -20.62 -4.12
N ARG A 107 -1.27 -21.06 -4.70
CA ARG A 107 -1.84 -20.44 -5.90
C ARG A 107 -2.28 -19.00 -5.67
N ARG A 108 -2.89 -18.69 -4.53
CA ARG A 108 -3.28 -17.30 -4.20
C ARG A 108 -2.05 -16.42 -4.00
N LEU A 109 -1.04 -16.93 -3.30
CA LEU A 109 0.23 -16.23 -3.06
C LEU A 109 0.96 -15.91 -4.37
N SER A 110 0.97 -16.83 -5.34
CA SER A 110 1.61 -16.59 -6.64
C SER A 110 0.90 -15.51 -7.45
N ILE A 111 -0.44 -15.43 -7.37
CA ILE A 111 -1.22 -14.36 -8.01
C ILE A 111 -0.92 -13.01 -7.34
N LEU A 112 -0.95 -12.95 -6.01
CA LEU A 112 -0.69 -11.71 -5.26
C LEU A 112 0.74 -11.18 -5.44
N ASN A 113 1.69 -12.07 -5.72
CA ASN A 113 3.09 -11.72 -5.97
C ASN A 113 3.45 -11.66 -7.47
N ALA A 114 2.47 -11.78 -8.37
CA ALA A 114 2.71 -11.59 -9.79
C ALA A 114 3.19 -10.15 -10.06
N GLY A 115 4.26 -9.98 -10.84
CA GLY A 115 4.85 -8.67 -11.14
C GLY A 115 5.90 -8.17 -10.13
N ARG A 116 6.38 -9.03 -9.22
CA ARG A 116 7.48 -8.71 -8.27
C ARG A 116 8.90 -8.81 -8.88
N TRP A 117 9.02 -8.96 -10.20
CA TRP A 117 10.28 -9.12 -10.94
C TRP A 117 10.51 -7.97 -11.91
#